data_AF-A0A2E0PUN4-F1
#
_entry.id   AF-A0A2E0PUN4-F1
#
_cell.length_a   1.000
_cell.length_b   1.000
_cell.length_c   1.000
_cell.angle_alpha   90.00
_cell.angle_beta   90.00
_cell.angle_gamma   90.00
#
_symmetry.space_group_name_H-M   'P 1'
#
loop_
_entity.id
_entity.type
_entity.pdbx_description
1 polymer ?
#
loop_
_entity_poly.entity_id
_entity_poly.type
_entity_poly.pdbx_seq_one_letter_code
_entity_poly.pdbx_strand_id
1 'polypeptide(L)'
;MFIMPYLIIIAVAIWFFVFKPAADEESYNKGYDDGHVVGWNKICAPNKTNLIYGEWEDKKYSEGYYDGEYDGEYEAKQSKC
;
A
#
# COMPACT_ATOMS: atom_id res chain seq x y z
N MET A 1 25.45 12.48 -39.63
CA MET A 1 25.61 12.44 -38.16
C MET A 1 24.32 12.91 -37.47
N PHE A 2 23.17 12.28 -37.78
CA PHE A 2 21.84 12.71 -37.28
C PHE A 2 21.05 11.58 -36.61
N ILE A 3 21.64 10.38 -36.47
CA ILE A 3 20.97 9.18 -35.90
C ILE A 3 21.12 9.14 -34.37
N MET A 4 22.21 9.70 -33.82
CA MET A 4 22.50 9.71 -32.38
C MET A 4 21.41 10.31 -31.47
N PRO A 5 20.72 11.43 -31.79
CA PRO A 5 19.70 11.97 -30.89
C PRO A 5 18.47 11.08 -30.78
N TYR A 6 18.10 10.37 -31.85
CA TYR A 6 16.94 9.46 -31.84
C TYR A 6 17.17 8.22 -30.97
N LEU A 7 18.40 7.70 -30.94
CA LEU A 7 18.75 6.56 -30.08
C LEU A 7 18.64 6.90 -28.58
N ILE A 8 18.98 8.13 -28.20
CA ILE A 8 18.84 8.60 -26.81
C ILE A 8 17.36 8.73 -26.43
N ILE A 9 16.54 9.30 -27.32
CA ILE A 9 15.10 9.43 -27.09
C ILE A 9 14.43 8.05 -26.96
N ILE A 10 14.82 7.09 -27.81
CA ILE A 10 14.33 5.71 -27.75
C ILE A 10 14.77 5.03 -26.46
N ALA A 11 16.02 5.21 -26.03
CA ALA A 11 16.53 4.63 -24.78
C ALA A 11 15.78 5.19 -23.55
N VAL A 12 15.49 6.49 -23.53
CA VAL A 12 14.69 7.12 -22.46
C VAL A 12 13.26 6.60 -22.47
N ALA A 13 12.64 6.48 -23.66
CA ALA A 13 11.30 5.92 -23.78
C ALA A 13 11.22 4.46 -23.29
N ILE A 14 12.22 3.63 -23.62
CA ILE A 14 12.30 2.24 -23.13
C ILE A 14 12.43 2.20 -21.60
N TRP A 15 13.20 3.10 -21.00
CA TRP A 15 13.37 3.16 -19.54
C TRP A 15 12.05 3.44 -18.81
N PHE A 16 11.23 4.36 -19.34
CA PHE A 16 9.89 4.64 -18.81
C PHE A 16 8.89 3.49 -18.98
N PHE A 17 9.03 2.67 -20.02
CA PHE A 17 8.14 1.52 -20.25
C PHE A 17 8.54 0.26 -19.48
N VAL A 18 9.81 0.09 -19.11
CA VAL A 18 10.30 -1.06 -18.34
C VAL A 18 10.09 -0.87 -16.83
N PHE A 19 10.16 0.36 -16.32
CA PHE A 19 9.85 0.67 -14.92
C PHE A 19 8.38 1.01 -14.74
N LYS A 20 7.52 -0.02 -14.79
CA LYS A 20 6.15 0.11 -14.29
C LYS A 20 6.20 0.02 -12.76
N PRO A 21 5.75 1.04 -12.00
CA PRO A 21 5.68 0.92 -10.55
C PRO A 21 4.76 -0.25 -10.20
N ALA A 22 5.12 -1.01 -9.17
CA ALA A 22 4.31 -2.11 -8.65
C ALA A 22 3.06 -1.52 -7.97
N ALA A 23 2.10 -1.06 -8.77
CA ALA A 23 0.86 -0.45 -8.29
C ALA A 23 0.12 -1.41 -7.33
N ASP A 24 0.22 -2.70 -7.60
CA ASP A 24 -0.32 -3.80 -6.82
C ASP A 24 0.26 -3.85 -5.39
N GLU A 25 1.56 -3.57 -5.23
CA GLU A 25 2.23 -3.52 -3.93
C GLU A 25 1.88 -2.24 -3.18
N GLU A 26 1.75 -1.12 -3.90
CA GLU A 26 1.36 0.16 -3.29
C GLU A 26 -0.06 0.08 -2.72
N SER A 27 -1.03 -0.46 -3.47
CA SER A 27 -2.40 -0.68 -2.99
C SER A 27 -2.42 -1.62 -1.79
N TYR A 28 -1.68 -2.72 -1.83
CA TYR A 28 -1.57 -3.66 -0.71
C TYR A 28 -1.01 -2.99 0.55
N ASN A 29 0.10 -2.27 0.43
CA ASN A 29 0.75 -1.60 1.56
C ASN A 29 -0.16 -0.53 2.19
N LYS A 30 -0.87 0.27 1.37
CA LYS A 30 -1.88 1.22 1.86
C LYS A 30 -2.98 0.52 2.66
N GLY A 31 -3.50 -0.58 2.12
CA GLY A 31 -4.48 -1.40 2.81
C GLY A 31 -3.95 -1.90 4.15
N TYR A 32 -2.75 -2.48 4.15
CA TYR A 32 -2.10 -3.02 5.35
C TYR A 32 -1.94 -1.97 6.45
N ASP A 33 -1.42 -0.79 6.12
CA ASP A 33 -1.23 0.28 7.10
C ASP A 33 -2.56 0.74 7.71
N ASP A 34 -3.60 0.90 6.89
CA ASP A 34 -4.95 1.26 7.35
C ASP A 34 -5.54 0.17 8.26
N GLY A 35 -5.43 -1.09 7.83
CA GLY A 35 -5.90 -2.25 8.58
C GLY A 35 -5.22 -2.35 9.94
N HIS A 36 -3.89 -2.22 9.98
CA HIS A 36 -3.09 -2.31 11.20
C HIS A 36 -3.53 -1.29 12.25
N VAL A 37 -3.67 -0.02 11.83
CA VAL A 37 -4.15 1.04 12.73
C VAL A 37 -5.57 0.75 13.22
N VAL A 38 -6.46 0.28 12.34
CA VAL A 38 -7.84 -0.09 12.72
C VAL A 38 -7.83 -1.22 13.75
N GLY A 39 -7.11 -2.30 13.49
CA GLY A 39 -7.01 -3.47 14.37
C GLY A 39 -6.43 -3.11 15.74
N TRP A 40 -5.38 -2.29 15.77
CA TRP A 40 -4.79 -1.81 17.02
C TRP A 40 -5.76 -0.93 17.80
N ASN A 41 -6.37 0.07 17.15
CA ASN A 41 -7.30 0.99 17.80
C ASN A 41 -8.56 0.28 18.30
N LYS A 42 -9.02 -0.79 17.65
CA LYS A 42 -10.17 -1.60 18.10
C LYS A 42 -10.03 -2.09 19.54
N ILE A 43 -8.80 -2.35 19.97
CA ILE A 43 -8.48 -2.86 21.30
C ILE A 43 -8.03 -1.72 22.22
N CYS A 44 -7.11 -0.89 21.74
CA CYS A 44 -6.39 0.07 22.57
C CYS A 44 -7.03 1.46 22.63
N ALA A 45 -7.85 1.81 21.64
CA ALA A 45 -8.49 3.11 21.54
C ALA A 45 -9.85 3.03 20.81
N PRO A 46 -10.81 2.22 21.30
CA PRO A 46 -12.04 1.87 20.56
C PRO A 46 -12.93 3.06 20.23
N ASN A 47 -12.75 4.20 20.91
CA ASN A 47 -13.50 5.43 20.67
C ASN A 47 -12.83 6.37 19.65
N LYS A 48 -11.72 5.98 19.03
CA LYS A 48 -11.07 6.77 17.97
C LYS A 48 -11.63 6.42 16.60
N THR A 49 -11.83 7.45 15.79
CA THR A 49 -12.14 7.28 14.36
C THR A 49 -10.85 6.99 13.61
N ASN A 50 -10.88 5.97 12.75
CA ASN A 50 -9.81 5.68 11.81
C ASN A 50 -10.12 6.36 10.48
N LEU A 51 -9.21 7.19 10.00
CA LEU A 51 -9.28 7.72 8.64
C LEU A 51 -8.48 6.77 7.76
N ILE A 52 -9.16 6.10 6.84
CA ILE A 52 -8.59 5.09 5.94
C ILE A 52 -8.91 5.47 4.49
N TYR A 53 -8.11 5.01 3.55
CA TYR A 53 -8.31 5.21 2.11
C TYR A 53 -9.61 4.54 1.63
N GLY A 54 -9.88 3.32 2.09
CA GLY A 54 -11.14 2.62 1.85
C GLY A 54 -11.35 2.19 0.39
N GLU A 55 -10.29 1.84 -0.33
CA GLU A 55 -10.34 1.38 -1.73
C GLU A 55 -10.81 -0.09 -1.82
N TRP A 56 -12.02 -0.37 -1.31
CA TRP A 56 -12.54 -1.74 -1.18
C TRP A 56 -12.72 -2.51 -2.50
N GLU A 57 -12.87 -1.78 -3.62
CA GLU A 57 -12.95 -2.39 -4.95
C GLU A 57 -11.57 -2.85 -5.46
N ASP A 58 -10.47 -2.32 -4.90
CA ASP A 58 -9.13 -2.80 -5.13
C ASP A 58 -8.89 -4.06 -4.28
N LYS A 59 -8.73 -5.18 -4.98
CA LYS A 59 -8.49 -6.49 -4.37
C LYS A 59 -7.21 -6.50 -3.52
N LYS A 60 -6.14 -5.84 -3.98
CA LYS A 60 -4.87 -5.78 -3.26
C LYS A 60 -4.96 -4.92 -2.02
N TYR A 61 -5.63 -3.77 -2.12
CA TYR A 61 -5.94 -2.96 -0.94
C TYR A 61 -6.73 -3.77 0.10
N SER A 62 -7.79 -4.46 -0.33
CA SER A 62 -8.63 -5.24 0.58
C SER A 62 -7.86 -6.40 1.22
N GLU A 63 -7.04 -7.11 0.45
CA GLU A 63 -6.13 -8.15 0.97
C GLU A 63 -5.21 -7.58 2.06
N GLY A 64 -4.50 -6.48 1.76
CA GLY A 64 -3.61 -5.83 2.72
C GLY A 64 -4.35 -5.37 3.98
N TYR A 65 -5.53 -4.78 3.82
CA TYR A 65 -6.35 -4.30 4.93
C TYR A 65 -6.69 -5.40 5.93
N TYR A 66 -7.13 -6.58 5.47
CA TYR A 66 -7.48 -7.67 6.37
C TYR A 66 -6.24 -8.27 7.07
N ASP A 67 -5.12 -8.38 6.35
CA ASP A 67 -3.86 -8.85 6.94
C ASP A 67 -3.39 -7.87 8.03
N GLY A 68 -3.41 -6.56 7.73
CA GLY A 68 -3.06 -5.51 8.67
C GLY A 68 -3.98 -5.49 9.90
N GLU A 69 -5.30 -5.61 9.72
CA GLU A 69 -6.25 -5.63 10.85
C GLU A 69 -5.93 -6.76 11.82
N TYR A 70 -5.65 -7.96 11.30
CA TYR A 70 -5.27 -9.10 12.13
C TYR A 70 -3.98 -8.86 12.91
N ASP A 71 -2.94 -8.37 12.24
CA ASP A 71 -1.64 -8.10 12.85
C ASP A 71 -1.73 -6.98 13.91
N GLY A 72 -2.45 -5.90 13.60
CA GLY A 72 -2.69 -4.79 14.52
C GLY A 72 -3.44 -5.21 15.77
N GLU A 73 -4.46 -6.06 15.63
CA GLU A 73 -5.14 -6.67 16.78
C GLU A 73 -4.21 -7.56 17.61
N TYR A 74 -3.37 -8.37 16.94
CA TYR A 74 -2.42 -9.24 17.63
C TYR A 74 -1.41 -8.42 18.42
N GLU A 75 -0.82 -7.40 17.81
CA GLU A 75 0.14 -6.50 18.45
C GLU A 75 -0.48 -5.73 19.62
N ALA A 76 -1.71 -5.23 19.46
CA ALA A 76 -2.45 -4.60 20.55
C ALA A 76 -2.64 -5.53 21.76
N LYS A 77 -2.97 -6.81 21.52
CA LYS A 77 -3.09 -7.82 22.59
C LYS A 77 -1.76 -8.06 23.31
N GLN A 78 -0.63 -8.01 22.59
CA GLN A 78 0.71 -8.19 23.17
C GLN A 78 1.20 -6.96 23.93
N SER A 79 0.94 -5.77 23.40
CA SER A 79 1.43 -4.50 23.95
C SER A 79 0.74 -4.10 25.25
N LYS A 80 -0.43 -4.68 25.57
CA LYS A 80 -1.22 -4.35 26.78
C LYS A 80 -1.38 -2.85 26.95
N CYS A 81 -1.81 -2.20 25.87
CA CYS A 81 -2.58 -0.98 26.00
C CYS A 81 -3.60 -1.12 27.17
#